data_AF-Q843D1-F1
#
_entry.id   AF-Q843D1-F1
#
_cell.length_a   1.000
_cell.length_b   1.000
_cell.length_c   1.000
_cell.angle_alpha   90.00
_cell.angle_beta   90.00
_cell.angle_gamma   90.00
#
_symmetry.space_group_name_H-M   'P 1'
#
loop_
_entity.id
_entity.type
_entity.pdbx_description
1 polymer ?
#
loop_
_entity_poly.entity_id
_entity_poly.type
_entity_poly.pdbx_seq_one_letter_code
_entity_poly.pdbx_strand_id
1 'polypeptide(L)'
;RFFGKAVTKEQLQALGVNAENPPAYISSVAYGRQVYLKLSTNSHSTKVKAAFDAAVSGKSVSGDVELTNIIKNSSFKAVIYGGSAKDEVQIIDGNLGDLRDILKKGATFNRETPGVPIAYTTNFLKDNELAVIKNNSEYIETTSKAYTDGKINIDHSGGYVAQFNISWDEINYDPEGNEIVQHKN
;
A
#
# COMPACT_ATOMS: atom_id res chain seq x y z
N ARG A 1 12.06 11.90 39.73
CA ARG A 1 10.62 11.51 39.74
C ARG A 1 10.38 10.16 39.07
N PHE A 2 11.05 9.81 37.96
CA PHE A 2 10.92 8.48 37.33
C PHE A 2 11.73 7.36 37.99
N PHE A 3 12.91 7.66 38.54
CA PHE A 3 13.75 6.67 39.22
C PHE A 3 13.42 6.58 40.71
N GLY A 4 13.54 5.37 41.26
CA GLY A 4 13.45 5.12 42.70
C GLY A 4 14.61 5.78 43.47
N LYS A 5 14.41 6.00 44.77
CA LYS A 5 15.38 6.75 45.61
C LYS A 5 16.78 6.10 45.71
N ALA A 6 16.86 4.79 45.49
CA ALA A 6 18.12 4.04 45.56
C ALA A 6 18.90 4.02 44.23
N VAL A 7 18.34 4.59 43.16
CA VAL A 7 18.98 4.60 41.84
C VAL A 7 20.05 5.68 41.79
N THR A 8 21.28 5.32 41.43
CA THR A 8 22.40 6.26 41.29
C THR A 8 22.78 6.51 39.83
N LYS A 9 23.53 7.58 39.59
CA LYS A 9 24.05 7.90 38.25
C LYS A 9 24.96 6.80 37.71
N GLU A 10 25.79 6.23 38.58
CA GLU A 10 26.76 5.19 38.25
C GLU A 10 26.04 3.92 37.77
N GLN A 11 24.89 3.59 38.38
CA GLN A 11 24.04 2.48 37.93
C GLN A 11 23.47 2.73 36.54
N LEU A 12 22.99 3.95 36.26
CA LEU A 12 22.46 4.30 34.92
C LEU A 12 23.57 4.27 33.86
N GLN A 13 24.76 4.77 34.19
CA GLN A 13 25.92 4.72 33.30
C GLN A 13 26.37 3.27 33.04
N ALA A 14 26.37 2.42 34.08
CA ALA A 14 26.67 0.99 33.94
C ALA A 14 25.63 0.24 33.08
N LEU A 15 24.39 0.73 33.04
CA LEU A 15 23.32 0.24 32.15
C LEU A 15 23.38 0.86 30.75
N GLY A 16 24.37 1.69 30.44
CA GLY A 16 24.60 2.26 29.11
C GLY A 16 23.89 3.59 28.84
N VAL A 17 23.33 4.25 29.86
CA VAL A 17 22.74 5.59 29.69
C VAL A 17 23.84 6.64 29.51
N ASN A 18 23.95 7.18 28.29
CA ASN A 18 24.99 8.13 27.89
C ASN A 18 24.50 9.06 26.77
N ALA A 19 25.39 9.86 26.16
CA ALA A 19 25.01 10.81 25.11
C ALA A 19 24.62 10.11 23.80
N GLU A 20 25.22 8.95 23.53
CA GLU A 20 24.94 8.10 22.38
C GLU A 20 23.64 7.30 22.55
N ASN A 21 23.27 7.00 23.80
CA ASN A 21 22.05 6.30 24.20
C ASN A 21 21.29 7.12 25.25
N PRO A 22 20.73 8.28 24.86
CA PRO A 22 20.03 9.15 25.79
C PRO A 22 18.75 8.48 26.32
N PRO A 23 18.43 8.62 27.62
CA PRO A 23 17.25 8.00 28.19
C PRO A 23 15.98 8.71 27.69
N ALA A 24 14.99 7.92 27.28
CA ALA A 24 13.66 8.38 26.91
C ALA A 24 12.60 7.60 27.70
N TYR A 25 11.38 8.12 27.74
CA TYR A 25 10.23 7.45 28.34
C TYR A 25 9.04 7.51 27.38
N ILE A 26 8.14 6.53 27.50
CA ILE A 26 6.89 6.51 26.73
C ILE A 26 5.94 7.56 27.31
N SER A 27 5.61 8.56 26.51
CA SER A 27 4.75 9.68 26.90
C SER A 27 3.28 9.42 26.61
N SER A 28 2.97 8.59 25.61
CA SER A 28 1.60 8.19 25.25
C SER A 28 1.61 6.83 24.55
N VAL A 29 0.53 6.06 24.73
CA VAL A 29 0.29 4.78 24.05
C VAL A 29 -1.10 4.79 23.43
N ALA A 30 -1.18 4.52 22.13
CA ALA A 30 -2.42 4.32 21.42
C ALA A 30 -2.82 2.84 21.48
N TYR A 31 -4.00 2.58 22.02
CA TYR A 31 -4.62 1.25 22.04
C TYR A 31 -5.72 1.16 21.00
N GLY A 32 -5.82 0.02 20.32
CA GLY A 32 -6.88 -0.19 19.36
C GLY A 32 -6.69 -1.44 18.53
N ARG A 33 -7.16 -1.36 17.29
CA ARG A 33 -7.10 -2.41 16.28
C ARG A 33 -6.24 -1.94 15.11
N GLN A 34 -5.34 -2.80 14.66
CA GLN A 34 -4.47 -2.52 13.51
C GLN A 34 -4.68 -3.57 12.42
N VAL A 35 -4.86 -3.09 11.19
CA VAL A 35 -5.09 -3.93 10.01
C VAL A 35 -3.99 -3.65 9.00
N TYR A 36 -3.18 -4.66 8.69
CA TYR A 36 -2.24 -4.63 7.58
C TYR A 36 -2.91 -5.24 6.35
N LEU A 37 -2.80 -4.56 5.21
CA LEU A 37 -3.37 -5.01 3.94
C LEU A 37 -2.26 -5.20 2.91
N LYS A 38 -2.33 -6.31 2.20
CA LYS A 38 -1.66 -6.53 0.92
C LYS A 38 -2.73 -6.55 -0.16
N LEU A 39 -2.65 -5.64 -1.12
CA LEU A 39 -3.52 -5.61 -2.29
C LEU A 39 -2.73 -6.10 -3.50
N SER A 40 -3.28 -6.98 -4.32
CA SER A 40 -2.57 -7.56 -5.46
C SER A 40 -3.46 -7.73 -6.68
N THR A 41 -2.88 -7.50 -7.85
CA THR A 41 -3.50 -7.67 -9.16
C THR A 41 -2.45 -8.05 -10.20
N ASN A 42 -2.88 -8.69 -11.28
CA ASN A 42 -2.09 -8.90 -12.50
C ASN A 42 -2.38 -7.84 -13.56
N SER A 43 -3.20 -6.82 -13.25
CA SER A 43 -3.44 -5.71 -14.16
C SER A 43 -2.18 -4.88 -14.38
N HIS A 44 -1.88 -4.60 -15.65
CA HIS A 44 -0.83 -3.68 -16.07
C HIS A 44 -1.36 -2.25 -16.33
N SER A 45 -2.55 -1.93 -15.83
CA SER A 45 -3.11 -0.58 -15.98
C SER A 45 -2.39 0.41 -15.07
N THR A 46 -2.21 1.64 -15.56
CA THR A 46 -1.70 2.76 -14.76
C THR A 46 -2.72 3.24 -13.71
N LYS A 47 -3.99 2.79 -13.79
CA LYS A 47 -5.05 3.13 -12.83
C LYS A 47 -5.13 2.21 -11.62
N VAL A 48 -4.23 1.24 -11.45
CA VAL A 48 -4.26 0.28 -10.33
C VAL A 48 -4.27 0.99 -8.98
N LYS A 49 -3.45 2.02 -8.79
CA LYS A 49 -3.43 2.81 -7.55
C LYS A 49 -4.78 3.47 -7.24
N ALA A 50 -5.39 4.11 -8.25
CA ALA A 50 -6.70 4.75 -8.10
C ALA A 50 -7.81 3.73 -7.79
N ALA A 51 -7.77 2.55 -8.41
CA ALA A 51 -8.71 1.46 -8.15
C ALA A 51 -8.59 0.97 -6.70
N PHE A 52 -7.36 0.79 -6.21
CA PHE A 52 -7.09 0.39 -4.83
C PHE A 52 -7.53 1.46 -3.83
N ASP A 53 -7.24 2.73 -4.10
CA ASP A 53 -7.69 3.84 -3.24
C ASP A 53 -9.22 3.94 -3.17
N ALA A 54 -9.91 3.71 -4.29
CA ALA A 54 -11.37 3.67 -4.31
C ALA A 54 -11.91 2.48 -3.51
N ALA A 55 -11.31 1.29 -3.66
CA ALA A 55 -11.66 0.11 -2.87
C ALA A 55 -11.45 0.33 -1.36
N VAL A 56 -10.38 1.04 -0.96
CA VAL A 56 -10.00 1.35 0.44
C VAL A 56 -10.71 2.58 1.02
N SER A 57 -11.25 3.48 0.21
CA SER A 57 -12.09 4.60 0.68
C SER A 57 -13.60 4.31 0.63
N GLY A 58 -14.02 3.39 -0.25
CA GLY A 58 -15.44 3.09 -0.47
C GLY A 58 -16.11 4.08 -1.42
N LYS A 59 -15.31 4.88 -2.13
CA LYS A 59 -15.77 5.76 -3.18
C LYS A 59 -16.33 4.92 -4.32
N SER A 60 -17.52 5.28 -4.81
CA SER A 60 -18.12 4.58 -5.95
C SER A 60 -17.24 4.71 -7.19
N VAL A 61 -17.05 3.58 -7.89
CA VAL A 61 -16.38 3.50 -9.19
C VAL A 61 -17.33 3.06 -10.30
N SER A 62 -18.64 3.00 -10.05
CA SER A 62 -19.63 2.41 -10.96
C SER A 62 -19.72 3.08 -12.34
N GLY A 63 -19.14 4.28 -12.51
CA GLY A 63 -19.04 4.99 -13.80
C GLY A 63 -17.72 4.77 -14.55
N ASP A 64 -16.71 4.16 -13.94
CA ASP A 64 -15.43 3.83 -14.57
C ASP A 64 -15.28 2.31 -14.67
N VAL A 65 -15.53 1.79 -15.87
CA VAL A 65 -15.47 0.36 -16.19
C VAL A 65 -14.06 -0.20 -15.97
N GLU A 66 -13.01 0.60 -16.21
CA GLU A 66 -11.63 0.17 -16.03
C GLU A 66 -11.30 -0.03 -14.55
N LEU A 67 -11.65 0.95 -13.70
CA LEU A 67 -11.48 0.82 -12.25
C LEU A 67 -12.28 -0.36 -11.70
N THR A 68 -13.51 -0.52 -12.17
CA THR A 68 -14.37 -1.65 -11.79
C THR A 68 -13.74 -3.00 -12.16
N ASN A 69 -13.17 -3.10 -13.37
CA ASN A 69 -12.49 -4.31 -13.83
C ASN A 69 -11.21 -4.59 -13.04
N ILE A 70 -10.42 -3.56 -12.69
CA ILE A 70 -9.24 -3.75 -11.84
C ILE A 70 -9.68 -4.30 -10.48
N ILE A 71 -10.65 -3.67 -9.81
CA ILE A 71 -11.12 -4.12 -8.49
C ILE A 71 -11.64 -5.56 -8.55
N LYS A 72 -12.43 -5.90 -9.58
CA LYS A 72 -12.98 -7.25 -9.76
C LYS A 72 -11.89 -8.32 -9.94
N ASN A 73 -10.78 -7.98 -10.60
CA ASN A 73 -9.65 -8.89 -10.86
C ASN A 73 -8.49 -8.68 -9.86
N SER A 74 -8.79 -8.19 -8.67
CA SER A 74 -7.81 -7.97 -7.61
C SER A 74 -8.19 -8.73 -6.36
N SER A 75 -7.17 -9.13 -5.60
CA SER A 75 -7.31 -9.78 -4.31
C SER A 75 -6.68 -8.94 -3.20
N PHE A 76 -7.08 -9.23 -1.96
CA PHE A 76 -6.42 -8.71 -0.78
C PHE A 76 -6.06 -9.84 0.18
N LYS A 77 -5.05 -9.58 1.00
CA LYS A 77 -4.76 -10.31 2.23
C LYS A 77 -4.68 -9.32 3.39
N ALA A 78 -5.35 -9.65 4.49
CA ALA A 78 -5.41 -8.83 5.70
C ALA A 78 -4.82 -9.59 6.89
N VAL A 79 -4.02 -8.89 7.70
CA VAL A 79 -3.56 -9.35 9.02
C VAL A 79 -4.05 -8.36 10.06
N ILE A 80 -4.79 -8.83 11.06
CA ILE A 80 -5.48 -7.98 12.04
C ILE A 80 -4.95 -8.29 13.44
N TYR A 81 -4.52 -7.24 14.14
CA TYR A 81 -4.15 -7.24 15.55
C TYR A 81 -5.20 -6.47 16.36
N GLY A 82 -5.55 -6.97 17.56
CA GLY A 82 -6.54 -6.34 18.44
C GLY A 82 -7.98 -6.43 17.94
N GLY A 83 -8.28 -7.40 17.07
CA GLY A 83 -9.61 -7.62 16.49
C GLY A 83 -10.52 -8.57 17.28
N SER A 84 -10.02 -9.18 18.36
CA SER A 84 -10.81 -10.07 19.23
C SER A 84 -10.48 -9.83 20.71
N ALA A 85 -11.27 -10.44 21.59
CA ALA A 85 -11.11 -10.37 23.05
C ALA A 85 -9.84 -11.07 23.57
N LYS A 86 -9.24 -11.91 22.73
CA LYS A 86 -8.01 -12.66 23.00
C LYS A 86 -6.90 -12.05 22.14
N ASP A 87 -5.63 -12.22 22.49
CA ASP A 87 -4.47 -11.74 21.70
C ASP A 87 -4.30 -12.51 20.36
N GLU A 88 -5.40 -12.84 19.71
CA GLU A 88 -5.48 -13.65 18.51
C GLU A 88 -5.28 -12.78 17.27
N VAL A 89 -4.34 -13.21 16.43
CA VAL A 89 -4.08 -12.61 15.13
C VAL A 89 -5.02 -13.23 14.11
N GLN A 90 -5.82 -12.40 13.43
CA GLN A 90 -6.69 -12.89 12.35
C GLN A 90 -6.02 -12.67 11.00
N ILE A 91 -6.07 -13.68 10.13
CA ILE A 91 -5.61 -13.62 8.75
C ILE A 91 -6.81 -13.87 7.85
N ILE A 92 -7.05 -12.97 6.89
CA ILE A 92 -8.17 -13.06 5.96
C ILE A 92 -7.64 -12.86 4.54
N ASP A 93 -8.02 -13.75 3.64
CA ASP A 93 -7.75 -13.65 2.20
C ASP A 93 -9.10 -13.50 1.48
N GLY A 94 -9.16 -12.66 0.43
CA GLY A 94 -10.42 -12.45 -0.29
C GLY A 94 -10.29 -11.57 -1.53
N ASN A 95 -11.44 -11.30 -2.16
CA ASN A 95 -11.51 -10.44 -3.33
C ASN A 95 -11.58 -8.96 -2.92
N LEU A 96 -11.00 -8.07 -3.71
CA LEU A 96 -10.89 -6.66 -3.33
C LEU A 96 -12.26 -5.97 -3.13
N GLY A 97 -13.32 -6.47 -3.78
CA GLY A 97 -14.70 -6.00 -3.57
C GLY A 97 -15.21 -6.18 -2.14
N ASP A 98 -14.74 -7.22 -1.43
CA ASP A 98 -15.21 -7.59 -0.09
C ASP A 98 -14.43 -6.89 1.03
N LEU A 99 -13.33 -6.20 0.68
CA LEU A 99 -12.42 -5.55 1.63
C LEU A 99 -13.14 -4.61 2.60
N ARG A 100 -14.20 -3.94 2.11
CA ARG A 100 -15.00 -2.98 2.88
C ARG A 100 -15.62 -3.57 4.13
N ASP A 101 -16.08 -4.80 4.05
CA ASP A 101 -16.78 -5.43 5.17
C ASP A 101 -15.80 -5.75 6.30
N ILE A 102 -14.57 -6.12 5.95
CA ILE A 102 -13.48 -6.36 6.91
C ILE A 102 -13.01 -5.07 7.58
N LEU A 103 -12.96 -3.97 6.83
CA LEU A 103 -12.59 -2.67 7.39
C LEU A 103 -13.68 -2.14 8.33
N LYS A 104 -14.96 -2.34 8.01
CA LYS A 104 -16.09 -1.94 8.87
C LYS A 104 -16.18 -2.80 10.13
N LYS A 105 -15.93 -4.10 10.03
CA LYS A 105 -15.96 -5.01 11.18
C LYS A 105 -14.89 -4.64 12.20
N GLY A 106 -15.31 -4.29 13.42
CA GLY A 106 -14.39 -3.88 14.50
C GLY A 106 -13.89 -2.44 14.38
N ALA A 107 -14.58 -1.57 13.63
CA ALA A 107 -14.29 -0.13 13.59
C ALA A 107 -14.73 0.62 14.85
N THR A 108 -15.58 0.01 15.69
CA THR A 108 -16.11 0.60 16.92
C THR A 108 -15.57 -0.14 18.14
N PHE A 109 -15.11 0.62 19.12
CA PHE A 109 -14.71 0.09 20.42
C PHE A 109 -15.90 -0.51 21.17
N ASN A 110 -15.68 -1.66 21.82
CA ASN A 110 -16.61 -2.24 22.79
C ASN A 110 -15.81 -2.97 23.88
N ARG A 111 -16.48 -3.38 24.95
CA ARG A 111 -15.83 -4.00 26.11
C ARG A 111 -15.22 -5.37 25.77
N GLU A 112 -15.79 -6.05 24.79
CA GLU A 112 -15.36 -7.36 24.32
C GLU A 112 -14.12 -7.27 23.42
N THR A 113 -13.86 -6.14 22.77
CA THR A 113 -12.68 -5.87 21.95
C THR A 113 -11.97 -4.59 22.45
N PRO A 114 -11.28 -4.66 23.61
CA PRO A 114 -10.67 -3.48 24.23
C PRO A 114 -9.48 -2.91 23.45
N GLY A 115 -8.96 -3.66 22.47
CA GLY A 115 -7.80 -3.30 21.67
C GLY A 115 -6.46 -3.65 22.33
N VAL A 116 -5.40 -3.59 21.53
CA VAL A 116 -4.00 -3.82 21.95
C VAL A 116 -3.18 -2.56 21.73
N PRO A 117 -2.00 -2.38 22.35
CA PRO A 117 -1.09 -1.29 21.99
C PRO A 117 -0.70 -1.40 20.51
N ILE A 118 -0.93 -0.33 19.72
CA ILE A 118 -0.63 -0.27 18.28
C ILE A 118 0.41 0.79 17.92
N ALA A 119 0.56 1.82 18.76
CA ALA A 119 1.56 2.86 18.58
C ALA A 119 1.89 3.50 19.93
N TYR A 120 3.05 4.13 20.02
CA TYR A 120 3.45 4.91 21.19
C TYR A 120 4.32 6.10 20.76
N THR A 121 4.34 7.14 21.60
CA THR A 121 5.24 8.28 21.46
C THR A 121 6.23 8.27 22.63
N THR A 122 7.45 8.71 22.37
CA THR A 122 8.51 8.81 23.39
C THR A 122 9.02 10.24 23.50
N ASN A 123 9.35 10.64 24.72
CA ASN A 123 10.01 11.92 24.97
C ASN A 123 11.36 11.68 25.65
N PHE A 124 12.35 12.53 25.35
CA PHE A 124 13.63 12.49 26.02
C PHE A 124 13.48 12.90 27.48
N LEU A 125 14.13 12.18 28.39
CA LEU A 125 14.00 12.45 29.84
C LEU A 125 14.64 13.80 30.23
N LYS A 126 15.57 14.29 29.42
CA LYS A 126 16.35 15.52 29.67
C LYS A 126 15.50 16.79 29.67
N ASP A 127 14.65 16.93 28.66
CA ASP A 127 13.92 18.17 28.32
C ASP A 127 12.42 17.90 28.05
N ASN A 128 12.00 16.64 28.02
CA ASN A 128 10.67 16.20 27.63
C ASN A 128 10.34 16.52 26.16
N GLU A 129 11.34 16.73 25.29
CA GLU A 129 11.10 16.88 23.84
C GLU A 129 10.71 15.55 23.20
N LEU A 130 9.87 15.61 22.15
CA LEU A 130 9.42 14.45 21.40
C LEU A 130 10.58 13.82 20.63
N ALA A 131 10.82 12.52 20.84
CA ALA A 131 11.79 11.76 20.08
C ALA A 131 11.21 11.35 18.71
N VAL A 132 11.96 11.62 17.64
CA VAL A 132 11.55 11.35 16.26
C VAL A 132 12.55 10.41 15.60
N ILE A 133 12.06 9.33 14.99
CA ILE A 133 12.87 8.41 14.19
C ILE A 133 13.00 8.97 12.77
N LYS A 134 14.22 9.31 12.36
CA LYS A 134 14.50 9.78 11.00
C LYS A 134 14.87 8.60 10.10
N ASN A 135 14.02 8.30 9.13
CA ASN A 135 14.25 7.23 8.15
C ASN A 135 14.71 7.82 6.80
N ASN A 136 15.67 7.16 6.15
CA ASN A 136 16.03 7.41 4.75
C ASN A 136 16.23 6.07 4.04
N SER A 137 15.84 5.98 2.77
CA SER A 137 15.97 4.78 1.94
C SER A 137 15.79 5.16 0.47
N GLU A 138 16.57 4.55 -0.42
CA GLU A 138 16.41 4.63 -1.86
C GLU A 138 15.75 3.34 -2.38
N TYR A 139 14.87 3.47 -3.36
CA TYR A 139 14.20 2.34 -4.00
C TYR A 139 13.94 2.63 -5.47
N ILE A 140 13.80 1.56 -6.26
CA ILE A 140 13.44 1.63 -7.68
C ILE A 140 11.93 1.34 -7.80
N GLU A 141 11.17 2.31 -8.28
CA GLU A 141 9.76 2.11 -8.62
C GLU A 141 9.64 1.50 -10.02
N THR A 142 9.09 0.29 -10.10
CA THR A 142 8.84 -0.38 -11.38
C THR A 142 7.40 -0.17 -11.82
N THR A 143 7.22 0.40 -13.01
CA THR A 143 5.91 0.49 -13.68
C THR A 143 5.89 -0.41 -14.92
N SER A 144 4.70 -0.81 -15.36
CA SER A 144 4.52 -1.63 -16.57
C SER A 144 3.29 -1.18 -17.32
N LYS A 145 3.25 -1.48 -18.62
CA LYS A 145 2.11 -1.22 -19.49
C LYS A 145 1.98 -2.37 -20.48
N ALA A 146 0.77 -2.90 -20.62
CA ALA A 146 0.47 -3.94 -21.59
C ALA A 146 -0.21 -3.32 -22.82
N TYR A 147 0.22 -3.76 -24.00
CA TYR A 147 -0.42 -3.44 -25.27
C TYR A 147 -1.03 -4.72 -25.82
N THR A 148 -2.24 -4.64 -26.35
CA THR A 148 -2.95 -5.78 -26.93
C THR A 148 -2.88 -5.70 -28.45
N ASP A 149 -2.53 -6.82 -29.09
CA ASP A 149 -2.47 -6.90 -30.54
C ASP A 149 -3.82 -6.57 -31.20
N GLY A 150 -3.75 -5.89 -32.34
CA GLY A 150 -4.89 -5.56 -33.18
C GLY A 150 -4.89 -6.38 -34.47
N LYS A 151 -6.05 -6.44 -35.15
CA LYS A 151 -6.19 -6.99 -36.50
C LYS A 151 -6.95 -6.02 -37.39
N ILE A 152 -6.47 -5.85 -38.61
CA ILE A 152 -7.18 -5.09 -39.66
C ILE A 152 -7.80 -6.11 -40.61
N ASN A 153 -9.13 -6.18 -40.62
CA ASN A 153 -9.88 -7.04 -41.53
C ASN A 153 -10.43 -6.19 -42.67
N ILE A 154 -10.03 -6.49 -43.91
CA ILE A 154 -10.49 -5.78 -45.11
C ILE A 154 -11.47 -6.67 -45.88
N ASP A 155 -12.64 -6.13 -46.19
CA ASP A 155 -13.67 -6.79 -47.01
C ASP A 155 -14.15 -5.80 -48.09
N HIS A 156 -14.04 -6.19 -49.37
CA HIS A 156 -14.50 -5.42 -50.52
C HIS A 156 -15.39 -6.29 -51.41
N SER A 157 -16.69 -5.98 -51.42
CA SER A 157 -17.72 -6.67 -52.20
C SER A 157 -18.36 -5.78 -53.27
N GLY A 158 -17.78 -4.60 -53.54
CA GLY A 158 -18.28 -3.68 -54.54
C GLY A 158 -17.93 -4.11 -55.97
N GLY A 159 -18.82 -3.85 -56.93
CA GLY A 159 -18.62 -4.11 -58.37
C GLY A 159 -17.66 -3.13 -59.06
N TYR A 160 -16.56 -2.75 -58.40
CA TYR A 160 -15.57 -1.78 -58.87
C TYR A 160 -14.16 -2.14 -58.39
N VAL A 161 -13.14 -1.53 -58.99
CA VAL A 161 -11.72 -1.72 -58.62
C VAL A 161 -11.41 -0.94 -57.34
N ALA A 162 -10.75 -1.58 -56.38
CA ALA A 162 -10.25 -0.95 -55.16
C ALA A 162 -8.73 -1.11 -55.04
N GLN A 163 -8.09 -0.13 -54.41
CA GLN A 163 -6.68 -0.18 -53.98
C GLN A 163 -6.61 0.26 -52.52
N PHE A 164 -5.78 -0.43 -51.73
CA PHE A 164 -5.54 -0.11 -50.34
C PHE A 164 -4.05 0.18 -50.13
N ASN A 165 -3.76 1.19 -49.32
CA ASN A 165 -2.44 1.48 -48.78
C ASN A 165 -2.61 1.64 -47.28
N ILE A 166 -2.04 0.72 -46.49
CA ILE A 166 -2.21 0.62 -45.04
C ILE A 166 -0.82 0.69 -44.44
N SER A 167 -0.59 1.61 -43.52
CA SER A 167 0.70 1.75 -42.85
C SER A 167 0.53 2.01 -41.36
N TRP A 168 1.54 1.66 -40.56
CA TRP A 168 1.59 1.86 -39.11
C TRP A 168 3.03 2.01 -38.63
N ASP A 169 3.21 2.46 -37.39
CA ASP A 169 4.52 2.50 -36.73
C ASP A 169 4.60 1.44 -35.65
N GLU A 170 5.74 0.76 -35.58
CA GLU A 170 6.09 -0.16 -34.49
C GLU A 170 7.11 0.51 -33.57
N ILE A 171 6.80 0.54 -32.28
CA ILE A 171 7.64 1.16 -31.24
C ILE A 171 8.41 0.06 -30.50
N ASN A 172 9.74 0.20 -30.46
CA ASN A 172 10.65 -0.64 -29.67
C ASN A 172 11.55 0.25 -28.78
N TYR A 173 12.37 -0.35 -27.93
CA TYR A 173 13.29 0.37 -27.05
C TYR A 173 14.71 -0.19 -27.16
N ASP A 174 15.71 0.68 -27.09
CA ASP A 174 17.12 0.31 -27.02
C ASP A 174 17.53 -0.12 -25.58
N PRO A 175 18.76 -0.62 -25.36
CA PRO A 175 19.24 -1.02 -24.04
C PRO A 175 19.29 0.11 -22.99
N GLU A 176 19.25 1.37 -23.42
CA GLU A 176 19.29 2.57 -22.57
C GLU A 176 17.88 3.10 -22.26
N GLY A 177 16.85 2.53 -22.92
CA GLY A 177 15.45 2.90 -22.76
C GLY A 177 14.96 3.97 -23.74
N ASN A 178 15.74 4.34 -24.76
CA ASN A 178 15.30 5.29 -25.77
C ASN A 178 14.35 4.63 -26.77
N GLU A 179 13.35 5.40 -27.23
CA GLU A 179 12.33 4.93 -28.17
C GLU A 179 12.88 4.79 -29.60
N ILE A 180 12.62 3.65 -30.23
CA ILE A 180 12.94 3.36 -31.64
C ILE A 180 11.63 3.17 -32.40
N VAL A 181 11.33 4.08 -33.32
CA VAL A 181 10.12 4.04 -34.16
C VAL A 181 10.45 3.45 -35.54
N GLN A 182 9.73 2.41 -35.95
CA GLN A 182 9.87 1.76 -37.26
C GLN A 182 8.57 1.83 -38.06
N HIS A 183 8.60 2.55 -39.18
CA HIS A 183 7.46 2.63 -40.09
C HIS A 183 7.26 1.33 -40.89
N LYS A 184 6.00 0.88 -41.04
CA LYS A 184 5.57 -0.31 -41.78
C LYS A 184 4.49 0.08 -42.79
N ASN A 185 4.50 -0.58 -43.96
CA ASN A 185 3.49 -0.52 -45.01
C ASN A 185 3.01 -1.92 -45.37
#